data_AF-A0A1V5Q0I1-F1
#
_entry.id   AF-A0A1V5Q0I1-F1
#
_cell.length_a   1.000
_cell.length_b   1.000
_cell.length_c   1.000
_cell.angle_alpha   90.00
_cell.angle_beta   90.00
_cell.angle_gamma   90.00
#
_symmetry.space_group_name_H-M   'P 1'
#
loop_
_entity.id
_entity.type
_entity.pdbx_description
1 polymer ?
#
loop_
_entity_poly.entity_id
_entity_poly.type
_entity_poly.pdbx_seq_one_letter_code
_entity_poly.pdbx_strand_id
1 'polypeptide(L)'
;MLSDYHEGKVYDRLPLFYGEWDESSSELLLNCDEEVQLICRSIGEFDLSGVKSLKEHYGASDVRSMTDKLRSIKSLNNLPTPVKRVDGGVIPDFSSRYFEADFPYGLAVVNEIAKLVGADVPEIRATLEWYEDLTHRVKDVKMTSYHEFSLAKCGIRSYKDLIDFYR
;
A
#
# COMPACT_ATOMS: atom_id res chain seq x y z
N MET A 1 3.91 10.70 -5.37
CA MET A 1 4.58 10.41 -6.67
C MET A 1 3.65 10.15 -7.87
N LEU A 2 2.65 9.25 -7.84
CA LEU A 2 1.78 8.95 -9.01
C LEU A 2 0.35 9.49 -8.89
N SER A 3 0.09 10.39 -7.95
CA SER A 3 -1.23 10.95 -7.68
C SER A 3 -1.79 11.81 -8.83
N ASP A 4 -0.93 12.26 -9.74
CA ASP A 4 -1.29 13.10 -10.88
C ASP A 4 -1.49 12.32 -12.19
N TYR A 5 -1.43 10.99 -12.13
CA TYR A 5 -1.63 10.14 -13.30
C TYR A 5 -3.10 10.10 -13.74
N HIS A 6 -3.32 10.13 -15.05
CA HIS A 6 -4.60 9.84 -15.67
C HIS A 6 -4.38 9.17 -17.04
N GLU A 7 -5.40 8.51 -17.57
CA GLU A 7 -5.34 7.89 -18.90
C GLU A 7 -4.88 8.91 -19.95
N GLY A 8 -3.95 8.50 -20.82
CA GLY A 8 -3.33 9.36 -21.84
C GLY A 8 -2.16 10.22 -21.36
N LYS A 9 -1.87 10.28 -20.05
CA LYS A 9 -0.68 10.98 -19.55
C LYS A 9 0.60 10.19 -19.84
N VAL A 10 1.56 10.82 -20.50
CA VAL A 10 2.88 10.29 -20.82
C VAL A 10 3.93 11.15 -20.14
N TYR A 11 4.94 10.52 -19.54
CA TYR A 11 6.05 11.19 -18.87
C TYR A 11 7.33 11.02 -19.68
N ASP A 12 8.23 12.01 -19.64
CA ASP A 12 9.59 11.85 -20.17
C ASP A 12 10.38 10.82 -19.36
N ARG A 13 10.22 10.87 -18.03
CA ARG A 13 10.72 9.89 -17.07
C ARG A 13 9.82 9.85 -15.84
N LEU A 14 9.78 8.71 -15.17
CA LEU A 14 9.29 8.64 -13.79
C LEU A 14 10.45 8.82 -12.80
N PRO A 15 10.18 9.29 -11.56
CA PRO A 15 11.17 9.34 -10.51
C PRO A 15 11.69 7.94 -10.15
N LEU A 16 12.88 7.85 -9.54
CA LEU A 16 13.35 6.66 -8.84
C LEU A 16 12.39 6.31 -7.71
N PHE A 17 12.15 5.02 -7.50
CA PHE A 17 11.08 4.54 -6.63
C PHE A 17 11.28 5.00 -5.18
N TYR A 18 12.44 4.73 -4.58
CA TYR A 18 12.77 5.25 -3.24
C TYR A 18 13.76 6.43 -3.27
N GLY A 19 14.63 6.51 -4.29
CA GLY A 19 15.65 7.55 -4.37
C GLY A 19 15.11 8.96 -4.56
N GLU A 20 13.93 9.10 -5.16
CA GLU A 20 13.24 10.38 -5.37
C GLU A 20 11.90 10.44 -4.61
N TRP A 21 11.71 9.60 -3.58
CA TRP A 21 10.50 9.52 -2.73
C TRP A 21 10.12 10.88 -2.13
N ASP A 22 8.87 11.34 -2.23
CA ASP A 22 8.47 12.68 -1.78
C ASP A 22 7.83 12.72 -0.37
N GLU A 23 7.74 13.92 0.23
CA GLU A 23 7.17 14.09 1.58
C GLU A 23 5.68 13.71 1.64
N SER A 24 4.90 13.99 0.58
CA SER A 24 3.48 13.59 0.52
C SER A 24 3.31 12.06 0.55
N SER A 25 4.25 11.32 -0.03
CA SER A 25 4.28 9.87 -0.02
C SER A 25 4.65 9.35 1.37
N SER A 26 5.56 10.02 2.09
CA SER A 26 5.85 9.70 3.49
C SER A 26 4.69 10.02 4.44
N GLU A 27 3.96 11.11 4.19
CA GLU A 27 2.76 11.47 4.97
C GLU A 27 1.69 10.39 4.84
N LEU A 28 1.32 10.00 3.61
CA LEU A 28 0.38 8.90 3.37
C LEU A 28 0.86 7.59 3.99
N LEU A 29 2.14 7.24 3.83
CA LEU A 29 2.74 6.03 4.40
C LEU A 29 2.63 6.00 5.93
N LEU A 30 2.92 7.13 6.59
CA LEU A 30 2.84 7.23 8.04
C LEU A 30 1.40 7.18 8.52
N ASN A 31 0.44 7.80 7.82
CA ASN A 31 -0.96 7.72 8.23
C ASN A 31 -1.50 6.29 8.09
N CYS A 32 -1.15 5.58 7.01
CA CYS A 32 -1.47 4.16 6.86
C CYS A 32 -0.79 3.29 7.95
N ASP A 33 0.45 3.60 8.34
CA ASP A 33 1.14 2.89 9.44
C ASP A 33 0.40 3.06 10.77
N GLU A 34 -0.05 4.27 11.11
CA GLU A 34 -0.83 4.50 12.33
C GLU A 34 -2.15 3.69 12.34
N GLU A 35 -2.78 3.51 11.19
CA GLU A 35 -3.96 2.64 11.00
C GLU A 35 -3.64 1.16 11.18
N VAL A 36 -2.51 0.67 10.63
CA VAL A 36 -2.03 -0.70 10.89
C VAL A 36 -1.77 -0.90 12.38
N GLN A 37 -1.11 0.06 13.03
CA GLN A 37 -0.86 0.02 14.46
C GLN A 37 -2.18 0.03 15.28
N LEU A 38 -3.22 0.74 14.81
CA LEU A 38 -4.56 0.69 15.39
C LEU A 38 -5.17 -0.71 15.28
N ILE A 39 -5.11 -1.34 14.10
CA ILE A 39 -5.58 -2.72 13.90
C ILE A 39 -4.88 -3.67 14.88
N CYS A 40 -3.54 -3.58 14.99
CA CYS A 40 -2.78 -4.43 15.90
C CYS A 40 -3.20 -4.25 17.36
N ARG A 41 -3.46 -3.02 17.82
CA ARG A 41 -3.94 -2.75 19.18
C ARG A 41 -5.36 -3.27 19.44
N SER A 42 -6.18 -3.39 18.39
CA SER A 42 -7.54 -3.94 18.49
C SER A 42 -7.58 -5.47 18.61
N ILE A 43 -6.47 -6.16 18.37
CA ILE A 43 -6.37 -7.62 18.45
C ILE A 43 -5.70 -8.01 19.78
N GLY A 44 -6.49 -8.52 20.72
CA GLY A 44 -6.01 -8.85 22.08
C GLY A 44 -5.47 -10.27 22.26
N GLU A 45 -5.71 -11.15 21.28
CA GLU A 45 -5.49 -12.60 21.40
C GLU A 45 -4.08 -13.04 20.98
N PHE A 46 -3.31 -12.17 20.33
CA PHE A 46 -1.96 -12.46 19.85
C PHE A 46 -0.96 -11.41 20.34
N ASP A 47 0.28 -11.82 20.55
CA ASP A 47 1.38 -10.87 20.76
C ASP A 47 1.81 -10.28 19.41
N LEU A 48 1.33 -9.07 19.14
CA LEU A 48 1.66 -8.31 17.93
C LEU A 48 2.76 -7.25 18.18
N SER A 49 3.49 -7.33 19.30
CA SER A 49 4.55 -6.38 19.65
C SER A 49 5.73 -6.36 18.66
N GLY A 50 5.84 -7.39 17.82
CA GLY A 50 6.80 -7.46 16.71
C GLY A 50 6.45 -6.55 15.53
N VAL A 51 5.19 -6.09 15.41
CA VAL A 51 4.77 -5.15 14.36
C VAL A 51 5.12 -3.73 14.78
N LYS A 52 6.39 -3.37 14.61
CA LYS A 52 6.90 -2.04 14.96
C LYS A 52 6.39 -0.98 14.00
N SER A 53 6.03 0.19 14.54
CA SER A 53 5.74 1.37 13.70
C SER A 53 6.92 1.70 12.79
N LEU A 54 6.64 2.27 11.63
CA LEU A 54 7.70 2.69 10.70
C LEU A 54 8.62 3.73 11.32
N LYS A 55 8.09 4.64 12.14
CA LYS A 55 8.87 5.62 12.91
C LYS A 55 9.91 4.93 13.80
N GLU A 56 9.49 3.90 14.55
CA GLU A 56 10.40 3.11 15.39
C GLU A 56 11.41 2.33 14.54
N HIS A 57 10.94 1.60 13.52
CA HIS A 57 11.77 0.76 12.67
C HIS A 57 12.90 1.55 11.98
N TYR A 58 12.56 2.71 11.43
CA TYR A 58 13.49 3.54 10.68
C TYR A 58 14.21 4.60 11.52
N GLY A 59 13.82 4.78 12.79
CA GLY A 59 14.34 5.83 13.66
C GLY A 59 13.98 7.24 13.18
N ALA A 60 12.78 7.40 12.60
CA ALA A 60 12.27 8.67 12.08
C ALA A 60 11.22 9.26 13.03
N SER A 61 11.23 10.58 13.20
CA SER A 61 10.32 11.30 14.11
C SER A 61 9.13 11.96 13.41
N ASP A 62 9.26 12.21 12.11
CA ASP A 62 8.33 13.03 11.32
C ASP A 62 8.42 12.70 9.83
N VAL A 63 7.54 13.31 9.03
CA VAL A 63 7.45 13.11 7.57
C VAL A 63 8.78 13.38 6.87
N ARG A 64 9.49 14.44 7.26
CA ARG A 64 10.73 14.84 6.61
C ARG A 64 11.86 13.85 6.91
N SER A 65 12.06 13.51 8.18
CA SER A 65 13.06 12.51 8.59
C SER A 65 12.76 11.12 8.01
N MET A 66 11.48 10.75 7.86
CA MET A 66 11.10 9.52 7.14
C MET A 66 11.49 9.57 5.66
N THR A 67 11.20 10.69 4.99
CA THR A 67 11.55 10.91 3.58
C THR A 67 13.06 10.82 3.36
N ASP A 68 13.84 11.54 4.17
CA ASP A 68 15.30 11.51 4.12
C ASP A 68 15.84 10.11 4.39
N LYS A 69 15.23 9.40 5.34
CA LYS A 69 15.63 8.03 5.69
C LYS A 69 15.39 7.07 4.53
N LEU A 70 14.21 7.05 3.93
CA LEU A 70 13.90 6.18 2.78
C LEU A 70 14.84 6.44 1.60
N ARG A 71 15.08 7.72 1.26
CA ARG A 71 16.02 8.11 0.22
C ARG A 71 17.45 7.67 0.52
N SER A 72 17.85 7.65 1.79
CA SER A 72 19.23 7.31 2.20
C SER A 72 19.59 5.82 2.09
N ILE A 73 18.61 4.93 1.94
CA ILE A 73 18.85 3.48 1.91
C ILE A 73 19.55 3.10 0.61
N LYS A 74 20.86 2.86 0.67
CA LYS A 74 21.72 2.61 -0.51
C LYS A 74 21.21 1.48 -1.41
N SER A 75 20.67 0.40 -0.84
CA SER A 75 20.14 -0.74 -1.59
C SER A 75 18.83 -0.43 -2.32
N LEU A 76 18.10 0.61 -1.92
CA LEU A 76 16.80 0.98 -2.47
C LEU A 76 16.86 2.25 -3.33
N ASN A 77 17.85 3.11 -3.09
CA ASN A 77 17.96 4.44 -3.67
C ASN A 77 17.93 4.44 -5.21
N ASN A 78 18.65 3.51 -5.85
CA ASN A 78 18.79 3.47 -7.31
C ASN A 78 17.74 2.60 -8.02
N LEU A 79 16.69 2.15 -7.32
CA LEU A 79 15.64 1.31 -7.93
C LEU A 79 14.73 2.17 -8.83
N PRO A 80 14.59 1.82 -10.12
CA PRO A 80 13.70 2.55 -11.02
C PRO A 80 12.23 2.23 -10.71
N THR A 81 11.34 3.21 -10.91
CA THR A 81 9.89 2.95 -10.95
C THR A 81 9.57 2.08 -12.18
N PRO A 82 8.80 0.99 -12.04
CA PRO A 82 8.40 0.17 -13.20
C PRO A 82 7.61 0.98 -14.23
N VAL A 83 8.02 0.87 -15.49
CA VAL A 83 7.44 1.62 -16.62
C VAL A 83 7.22 0.75 -17.84
N LYS A 84 6.18 1.11 -18.62
CA LYS A 84 6.02 0.69 -20.02
C LYS A 84 6.50 1.82 -20.92
N ARG A 85 7.31 1.50 -21.93
CA ARG A 85 7.70 2.46 -22.98
C ARG A 85 6.56 2.58 -23.98
N VAL A 86 6.24 3.82 -24.33
CA VAL A 86 5.22 4.18 -25.32
C VAL A 86 5.80 5.20 -26.29
N ASP A 87 5.09 5.49 -27.39
CA ASP A 87 5.50 6.59 -28.25
C ASP A 87 5.48 7.91 -27.45
N GLY A 88 6.52 8.72 -27.60
CA GLY A 88 6.68 9.98 -26.87
C GLY A 88 7.09 9.89 -25.39
N GLY A 89 7.35 8.70 -24.82
CA GLY A 89 7.89 8.61 -23.45
C GLY A 89 7.62 7.30 -22.70
N VAL A 90 7.23 7.42 -21.43
CA VAL A 90 6.93 6.30 -20.54
C VAL A 90 5.62 6.51 -19.77
N ILE A 91 4.97 5.40 -19.43
CA ILE A 91 3.84 5.34 -18.50
C ILE A 91 4.16 4.38 -17.35
N PRO A 92 3.54 4.52 -16.16
CA PRO A 92 3.71 3.55 -15.09
C PRO A 92 3.26 2.14 -15.53
N ASP A 93 4.00 1.12 -15.11
CA ASP A 93 3.61 -0.27 -15.37
C ASP A 93 2.64 -0.78 -14.28
N PHE A 94 1.35 -0.62 -14.53
CA PHE A 94 0.29 -1.12 -13.65
C PHE A 94 0.11 -2.65 -13.68
N SER A 95 0.80 -3.36 -14.59
CA SER A 95 0.91 -4.83 -14.54
C SER A 95 2.09 -5.32 -13.70
N SER A 96 2.85 -4.40 -13.09
CA SER A 96 3.90 -4.76 -12.14
C SER A 96 3.34 -5.40 -10.87
N ARG A 97 4.16 -6.23 -10.20
CA ARG A 97 3.74 -6.90 -8.96
C ARG A 97 3.34 -5.92 -7.85
N TYR A 98 3.84 -4.69 -7.85
CA TYR A 98 3.42 -3.67 -6.89
C TYR A 98 1.90 -3.44 -6.98
N PHE A 99 1.35 -3.41 -8.18
CA PHE A 99 -0.08 -3.22 -8.40
C PHE A 99 -0.85 -4.54 -8.42
N GLU A 100 -0.32 -5.59 -9.05
CA GLU A 100 -1.02 -6.88 -9.16
C GLU A 100 -1.02 -7.70 -7.85
N ALA A 101 -0.12 -7.40 -6.90
CA ALA A 101 0.00 -8.17 -5.67
C ALA A 101 -0.24 -7.35 -4.39
N ASP A 102 0.48 -6.23 -4.20
CA ASP A 102 0.50 -5.55 -2.90
C ASP A 102 -0.88 -4.96 -2.53
N PHE A 103 -1.70 -4.57 -3.52
CA PHE A 103 -3.06 -4.11 -3.28
C PHE A 103 -4.04 -5.27 -2.99
N PRO A 104 -4.29 -6.21 -3.94
CA PRO A 104 -5.32 -7.24 -3.74
C PRO A 104 -4.95 -8.28 -2.67
N TYR A 105 -3.66 -8.55 -2.45
CA TYR A 105 -3.19 -9.59 -1.53
C TYR A 105 -2.40 -9.05 -0.33
N GLY A 106 -2.14 -7.75 -0.27
CA GLY A 106 -1.56 -7.07 0.89
C GLY A 106 -2.58 -6.15 1.55
N LEU A 107 -2.76 -4.97 0.98
CA LEU A 107 -3.54 -3.89 1.58
C LEU A 107 -5.04 -4.22 1.71
N ALA A 108 -5.62 -4.93 0.75
CA ALA A 108 -7.01 -5.39 0.83
C ALA A 108 -7.21 -6.38 1.98
N VAL A 109 -6.22 -7.23 2.27
CA VAL A 109 -6.24 -8.16 3.41
C VAL A 109 -6.23 -7.38 4.72
N VAL A 110 -5.36 -6.37 4.83
CA VAL A 110 -5.30 -5.49 6.00
C VAL A 110 -6.65 -4.79 6.22
N ASN A 111 -7.28 -4.28 5.15
CA ASN A 111 -8.60 -3.66 5.22
C ASN A 111 -9.71 -4.65 5.64
N GLU A 112 -9.69 -5.91 5.16
CA GLU A 112 -10.64 -6.92 5.62
C GLU A 112 -10.45 -7.26 7.10
N ILE A 113 -9.20 -7.34 7.59
CA ILE A 113 -8.92 -7.52 9.02
C ILE A 113 -9.43 -6.33 9.83
N ALA A 114 -9.21 -5.10 9.35
CA ALA A 114 -9.71 -3.88 9.98
C ALA A 114 -11.23 -3.92 10.19
N LYS A 115 -11.99 -4.39 9.17
CA LYS A 115 -13.45 -4.57 9.27
C LYS A 115 -13.83 -5.60 10.34
N LEU A 116 -13.12 -6.73 10.43
CA LEU A 116 -13.41 -7.76 11.42
C LEU A 116 -13.19 -7.27 12.86
N VAL A 117 -12.17 -6.43 13.08
CA VAL A 117 -11.85 -5.87 14.40
C VAL A 117 -12.57 -4.56 14.70
N GLY A 118 -13.32 -4.01 13.73
CA GLY A 118 -14.02 -2.74 13.86
C GLY A 118 -13.10 -1.50 13.93
N ALA A 119 -11.90 -1.58 13.34
CA ALA A 119 -10.98 -0.45 13.24
C ALA A 119 -11.32 0.43 12.03
N ASP A 120 -11.40 1.75 12.23
CA ASP A 120 -11.53 2.68 11.11
C ASP A 120 -10.15 2.98 10.49
N VAL A 121 -10.09 2.87 9.17
CA VAL A 121 -8.85 2.93 8.38
C VAL A 121 -9.05 3.76 7.10
N PRO A 122 -9.39 5.06 7.22
CA PRO A 122 -9.72 5.91 6.08
C PRO A 122 -8.59 6.03 5.03
N GLU A 123 -7.33 6.04 5.42
CA GLU A 123 -6.18 6.24 4.52
C GLU A 123 -5.88 4.97 3.71
N ILE A 124 -5.92 3.81 4.37
CA ILE A 124 -5.87 2.50 3.71
C ILE A 124 -7.03 2.37 2.72
N ARG A 125 -8.25 2.76 3.13
CA ARG A 125 -9.44 2.70 2.28
C ARG A 125 -9.32 3.63 1.07
N ALA A 126 -8.92 4.88 1.28
CA ALA A 126 -8.70 5.85 0.20
C ALA A 126 -7.61 5.38 -0.78
N THR A 127 -6.56 4.73 -0.28
CA THR A 127 -5.50 4.14 -1.11
C THR A 127 -6.01 2.97 -1.97
N LEU A 128 -6.89 2.12 -1.42
CA LEU A 128 -7.55 1.04 -2.17
C LEU A 128 -8.55 1.57 -3.20
N GLU A 129 -9.31 2.61 -2.86
CA GLU A 129 -10.24 3.29 -3.77
C GLU A 129 -9.48 3.94 -4.94
N TRP A 130 -8.37 4.65 -4.66
CA TRP A 130 -7.49 5.18 -5.70
C TRP A 130 -6.97 4.09 -6.64
N TYR A 131 -6.58 2.94 -6.07
CA TYR A 131 -6.12 1.79 -6.87
C TYR A 131 -7.24 1.24 -7.76
N GLU A 132 -8.45 1.04 -7.23
CA GLU A 132 -9.59 0.54 -8.00
C GLU A 132 -9.97 1.47 -9.15
N ASP A 133 -10.01 2.78 -8.86
CA ASP A 133 -10.25 3.81 -9.86
C ASP A 133 -9.22 3.79 -10.98
N LEU A 134 -7.95 3.56 -10.62
CA LEU A 134 -6.84 3.49 -11.55
C LEU A 134 -6.88 2.22 -12.41
N THR A 135 -7.12 1.05 -11.81
CA THR A 135 -7.16 -0.24 -12.51
C THR A 135 -8.36 -0.35 -13.44
N HIS A 136 -9.52 0.22 -13.08
CA HIS A 136 -10.67 0.26 -14.00
C HIS A 136 -10.42 1.08 -15.26
N ARG A 137 -9.49 2.04 -15.22
CA ARG A 137 -9.09 2.86 -16.38
C ARG A 137 -7.97 2.20 -17.20
N VAL A 138 -7.32 1.16 -16.69
CA VAL A 138 -6.16 0.53 -17.33
C VAL A 138 -6.49 -0.89 -17.77
N LYS A 139 -6.40 -1.16 -19.07
CA LYS A 139 -6.83 -2.43 -19.68
C LYS A 139 -5.96 -3.66 -19.38
N ASP A 140 -4.75 -3.46 -18.85
CA ASP A 140 -3.72 -4.51 -18.75
C ASP A 140 -3.50 -5.05 -17.33
N VAL A 141 -4.35 -4.70 -16.36
CA VAL A 141 -4.19 -5.17 -14.97
C VAL A 141 -4.98 -6.46 -14.78
N LYS A 142 -4.33 -7.53 -14.29
CA LYS A 142 -5.01 -8.83 -14.09
C LYS A 142 -6.14 -8.78 -13.08
N MET A 143 -5.99 -8.00 -12.01
CA MET A 143 -7.04 -7.78 -11.02
C MET A 143 -7.50 -6.33 -11.11
N THR A 144 -8.77 -6.14 -11.46
CA THR A 144 -9.31 -4.79 -11.68
C THR A 144 -9.99 -4.22 -10.44
N SER A 145 -10.33 -5.07 -9.44
CA SER A 145 -10.94 -4.62 -8.19
C SER A 145 -10.35 -5.35 -6.98
N TYR A 146 -10.01 -4.61 -5.93
CA TYR A 146 -9.55 -5.20 -4.67
C TYR A 146 -10.67 -5.95 -3.91
N HIS A 147 -11.94 -5.73 -4.28
CA HIS A 147 -13.10 -6.46 -3.74
C HIS A 147 -13.18 -7.92 -4.22
N GLU A 148 -12.36 -8.31 -5.19
CA GLU A 148 -12.25 -9.72 -5.59
C GLU A 148 -11.73 -10.58 -4.43
N PHE A 149 -10.81 -10.06 -3.62
CA PHE A 149 -10.40 -10.67 -2.35
C PHE A 149 -11.43 -10.41 -1.24
N SER A 150 -11.73 -11.44 -0.45
CA SER A 150 -12.46 -11.28 0.81
C SER A 150 -12.18 -12.44 1.74
N LEU A 151 -11.96 -12.14 3.02
CA LEU A 151 -11.79 -13.16 4.07
C LEU A 151 -13.03 -14.05 4.19
N ALA A 152 -14.22 -13.50 3.95
CA ALA A 152 -15.47 -14.23 4.00
C ALA A 152 -15.57 -15.33 2.93
N LYS A 153 -14.96 -15.12 1.75
CA LYS A 153 -14.84 -16.15 0.68
C LYS A 153 -13.89 -17.28 1.08
N CYS A 154 -12.95 -17.00 1.99
CA CYS A 154 -12.02 -17.98 2.56
C CYS A 154 -12.57 -18.66 3.83
N GLY A 155 -13.80 -18.36 4.24
CA GLY A 155 -14.43 -18.96 5.44
C GLY A 155 -14.24 -18.17 6.73
N ILE A 156 -13.54 -17.02 6.71
CA ILE A 156 -13.35 -16.15 7.87
C ILE A 156 -14.36 -15.00 7.79
N ARG A 157 -15.47 -15.09 8.54
CA ARG A 157 -16.60 -14.14 8.44
C ARG A 157 -16.77 -13.27 9.68
N SER A 158 -16.05 -13.58 10.75
CA SER A 158 -16.10 -12.87 12.02
C SER A 158 -14.71 -12.79 12.64
N TYR A 159 -14.57 -11.89 13.61
CA TYR A 159 -13.36 -11.84 14.44
C TYR A 159 -13.07 -13.18 15.10
N LYS A 160 -14.11 -13.88 15.58
CA LYS A 160 -13.97 -15.22 16.15
C LYS A 160 -13.37 -16.21 15.16
N ASP A 161 -13.84 -16.23 13.91
CA ASP A 161 -13.31 -17.13 12.88
C ASP A 161 -11.82 -16.84 12.61
N LEU A 162 -11.42 -15.55 12.63
CA LEU A 162 -10.03 -15.15 12.47
C LEU A 162 -9.16 -15.68 13.61
N ILE A 163 -9.62 -15.56 14.85
CA ILE A 163 -8.91 -16.08 16.02
C ILE A 163 -8.82 -17.61 15.98
N ASP A 164 -9.92 -18.28 15.67
CA ASP A 164 -9.98 -19.74 15.61
C ASP A 164 -9.10 -20.31 14.48
N PHE A 165 -8.88 -19.57 13.37
CA PHE A 165 -8.00 -20.00 12.28
C PHE A 165 -6.52 -20.10 12.68
N TYR A 166 -6.06 -19.26 13.61
CA TYR A 166 -4.66 -19.19 14.05
C TYR A 166 -4.40 -19.96 15.36
N ARG A 167 -5.40 -20.66 15.91
CA ARG A 167 -5.30 -21.49 17.11
C ARG A 167 -5.34 -22.98 16.77
#